data_AF-A0A931KLA6-F1
#
_entry.id   AF-A0A931KLA6-F1
#
_cell.length_a   1.000
_cell.length_b   1.000
_cell.length_c   1.000
_cell.angle_alpha   90.00
_cell.angle_beta   90.00
_cell.angle_gamma   90.00
#
_symmetry.space_group_name_H-M   'P 1'
#
loop_
_entity.id
_entity.type
_entity.pdbx_description
1 polymer ?
#
loop_
_entity_poly.entity_id
_entity_poly.type
_entity_poly.pdbx_seq_one_letter_code
_entity_poly.pdbx_strand_id
1 'polypeptide(L)'
;MLWRKRKKRSTATGNWTDKAAGKIAGAGIKLQTKFAETMNKRTSKLSNQKLKIALVIFCFFSGGFSIYLASHAIFANDKNQPAIEVKPIHVPKHYDKTGSEINEPDNYISDELYHEIQEYKRYMDSLGQFIRPGLQDSIKLLEQIYHSQIK
;
A
#
# COMPACT_ATOMS: atom_id res chain seq x y z
N MET A 1 -2.66 35.84 33.84
CA MET A 1 -1.72 34.70 33.69
C MET A 1 -2.53 33.43 33.55
N LEU A 2 -2.35 32.64 32.47
CA LEU A 2 -2.59 31.19 32.42
C LEU A 2 -2.34 30.69 30.97
N TRP A 3 -1.07 30.61 30.57
CA TRP A 3 -0.65 30.02 29.30
C TRP A 3 -0.42 28.51 29.52
N ARG A 4 -1.45 27.69 29.25
CA ARG A 4 -1.31 26.23 29.27
C ARG A 4 -0.61 25.77 27.98
N LYS A 5 0.70 25.48 28.07
CA LYS A 5 1.45 24.80 27.01
C LYS A 5 0.91 23.37 26.83
N ARG A 6 0.29 23.07 25.68
CA ARG A 6 -0.01 21.69 25.26
C ARG A 6 1.29 20.94 24.96
N LYS A 7 1.62 19.93 25.77
CA LYS A 7 2.62 18.90 25.44
C LYS A 7 2.09 18.03 24.30
N LYS A 8 2.80 17.98 23.16
CA LYS A 8 2.55 16.98 22.11
C LYS A 8 2.95 15.60 22.64
N ARG A 9 2.01 14.65 22.64
CA ARG A 9 2.28 13.23 22.86
C ARG A 9 2.99 12.69 21.61
N SER A 10 4.25 12.27 21.73
CA SER A 10 4.87 11.42 20.72
C SER A 10 4.33 10.00 20.92
N THR A 11 3.57 9.51 19.96
CA THR A 11 3.19 8.11 19.86
C THR A 11 4.47 7.29 19.66
N ALA A 12 4.82 6.50 20.67
CA ALA A 12 5.90 5.53 20.61
C ALA A 12 5.46 4.36 19.72
N THR A 13 5.78 4.44 18.43
CA THR A 13 5.64 3.34 17.48
C THR A 13 6.98 3.14 16.78
N GLY A 14 7.72 2.10 17.19
CA GLY A 14 8.83 1.53 16.44
C GLY A 14 10.01 2.46 16.11
N ASN A 15 10.98 2.54 17.03
CA ASN A 15 12.27 3.25 16.91
C ASN A 15 13.06 2.96 15.61
N TRP A 16 12.73 1.88 14.88
CA TRP A 16 13.30 1.51 13.59
C TRP A 16 12.63 2.18 12.38
N THR A 17 11.30 2.37 12.42
CA THR A 17 10.52 2.97 11.33
C THR A 17 10.73 4.48 11.25
N ASP A 18 10.75 5.17 12.38
CA ASP A 18 11.06 6.61 12.45
C ASP A 18 12.51 6.93 12.06
N LYS A 19 13.46 6.02 12.34
CA LYS A 19 14.85 6.15 11.88
C LYS A 19 14.98 5.94 10.37
N ALA A 20 14.27 4.97 9.81
CA ALA A 20 14.26 4.73 8.37
C ALA A 20 13.53 5.86 7.62
N ALA A 21 12.36 6.27 8.08
CA ALA A 21 11.60 7.39 7.55
C ALA A 21 12.37 8.71 7.66
N GLY A 22 13.03 8.97 8.79
CA GLY A 22 13.90 10.15 8.96
C GLY A 22 15.10 10.14 8.02
N LYS A 23 15.69 8.96 7.73
CA LYS A 23 16.78 8.83 6.75
C LYS A 23 16.30 8.99 5.30
N ILE A 24 15.13 8.45 4.95
CA ILE A 24 14.54 8.58 3.61
C ILE A 24 14.08 10.02 3.37
N ALA A 25 13.41 10.64 4.34
CA ALA A 25 13.02 12.05 4.29
C ALA A 25 14.26 12.95 4.19
N GLY A 26 15.31 12.69 5.00
CA GLY A 26 16.57 13.41 4.91
C GLY A 26 17.30 13.23 3.57
N ALA A 27 17.26 12.04 2.98
CA ALA A 27 17.83 11.77 1.66
C ALA A 27 17.03 12.45 0.54
N GLY A 28 15.69 12.42 0.62
CA GLY A 28 14.80 13.11 -0.30
C GLY A 28 14.98 14.62 -0.25
N ILE A 29 15.08 15.20 0.95
CA ILE A 29 15.32 16.64 1.15
C ILE A 29 16.71 17.01 0.60
N LYS A 30 17.74 16.20 0.83
CA LYS A 30 19.09 16.41 0.26
C LYS A 30 19.10 16.34 -1.26
N LEU A 31 18.34 15.42 -1.85
CA LEU A 31 18.21 15.31 -3.29
C LEU A 31 17.47 16.52 -3.87
N GLN A 32 16.38 16.94 -3.23
CA GLN A 32 15.61 18.13 -3.63
C GLN A 32 16.44 19.41 -3.52
N THR A 33 17.19 19.60 -2.44
CA THR A 33 18.08 20.76 -2.27
C THR A 33 19.23 20.75 -3.27
N LYS A 34 19.88 19.60 -3.48
CA LYS A 34 20.94 19.48 -4.49
C LYS A 34 20.42 19.68 -5.92
N PHE A 35 19.21 19.21 -6.20
CA PHE A 35 18.53 19.44 -7.48
C PHE A 35 18.18 20.92 -7.64
N ALA A 36 17.64 21.57 -6.61
CA ALA A 36 17.34 23.00 -6.61
C ALA A 36 18.61 23.83 -6.81
N GLU A 37 19.71 23.51 -6.14
CA GLU A 37 21.00 24.18 -6.33
C GLU A 37 21.56 23.97 -7.75
N THR A 38 21.46 22.75 -8.28
CA THR A 38 21.91 22.42 -9.64
C THR A 38 21.08 23.15 -10.69
N MET A 39 19.76 23.16 -10.53
CA MET A 39 18.85 23.92 -11.39
C MET A 39 19.11 25.41 -11.25
N ASN A 40 19.26 25.94 -10.04
CA ASN A 40 19.52 27.36 -9.83
C ASN A 40 20.87 27.78 -10.48
N LYS A 41 21.90 26.93 -10.41
CA LYS A 41 23.19 27.17 -11.07
C LYS A 41 23.12 27.10 -12.60
N ARG A 42 22.23 26.27 -13.15
CA ARG A 42 21.98 26.21 -14.60
C ARG A 42 21.12 27.37 -15.08
N THR A 43 20.11 27.75 -14.31
CA THR A 43 19.19 28.85 -14.59
C THR A 43 19.87 30.21 -14.44
N SER A 44 20.73 30.41 -13.44
CA SER A 44 21.45 31.68 -13.24
C SER A 44 22.46 31.99 -14.34
N LYS A 45 22.92 30.98 -15.08
CA LYS A 45 23.77 31.16 -16.27
C LYS A 45 22.99 31.48 -17.55
N LEU A 46 21.66 31.38 -17.53
CA LEU A 46 20.82 31.70 -18.68
C LEU A 46 20.41 33.18 -18.63
N SER A 47 20.65 33.89 -19.72
CA SER A 47 20.12 35.26 -19.89
C SER A 47 18.59 35.25 -19.89
N ASN A 48 17.98 36.28 -19.31
CA ASN A 48 16.53 36.47 -19.22
C ASN A 48 15.83 36.33 -20.59
N GLN A 49 16.49 36.69 -21.69
CA GLN A 49 15.97 36.51 -23.05
C GLN A 49 15.84 35.03 -23.43
N LYS A 50 16.86 34.21 -23.11
CA LYS A 50 16.83 32.76 -23.38
C LYS A 50 15.79 32.05 -22.51
N LEU A 51 15.60 32.51 -21.27
CA LEU A 51 14.58 31.98 -20.37
C LEU A 51 13.16 32.26 -20.90
N LYS A 52 12.90 33.49 -21.39
CA LYS A 52 11.62 33.84 -22.03
C LYS A 52 11.37 32.99 -23.28
N ILE A 53 12.36 32.81 -24.14
CA ILE A 53 12.25 31.95 -25.33
C ILE A 53 11.95 30.50 -24.93
N ALA A 54 12.68 29.97 -23.95
CA ALA A 54 12.44 28.62 -23.45
C ALA A 54 11.03 28.44 -22.87
N LEU A 55 10.51 29.45 -22.16
CA LEU A 55 9.16 29.44 -21.61
C LEU A 55 8.09 29.43 -22.72
N VAL A 56 8.27 30.26 -23.76
CA VAL A 56 7.37 30.30 -24.91
C VAL A 56 7.37 28.95 -25.62
N ILE A 57 8.55 28.39 -25.91
CA ILE A 57 8.71 27.07 -26.53
C ILE A 57 8.04 25.99 -25.67
N PHE A 58 8.30 25.99 -24.37
CA PHE A 58 7.69 25.05 -23.42
C PHE A 58 6.17 25.16 -23.42
N CYS A 59 5.62 26.37 -23.46
CA CYS A 59 4.18 26.60 -23.50
C CYS A 59 3.56 26.08 -24.81
N PHE A 60 4.22 26.28 -25.94
CA PHE A 60 3.77 25.71 -27.22
C PHE A 60 3.83 24.18 -27.23
N PHE A 61 4.89 23.57 -26.71
CA PHE A 61 4.97 22.11 -26.63
C PHE A 61 3.96 21.53 -25.65
N SER A 62 3.89 22.05 -24.43
CA SER A 62 2.98 21.54 -23.39
C SER A 62 1.52 21.83 -23.73
N GLY A 63 1.21 23.05 -24.16
CA GLY A 63 -0.12 23.45 -24.60
C GLY A 63 -0.53 22.74 -25.89
N GLY A 64 0.35 22.71 -26.88
CA GLY A 64 0.12 21.98 -28.14
C GLY A 64 -0.08 20.49 -27.93
N PHE A 65 0.72 19.85 -27.07
CA PHE A 65 0.55 18.44 -26.73
C PHE A 65 -0.75 18.18 -25.95
N SER A 66 -1.15 19.08 -25.04
CA SER A 66 -2.42 18.96 -24.32
C SER A 66 -3.63 19.10 -25.25
N ILE A 67 -3.60 20.08 -26.16
CA ILE A 67 -4.64 20.28 -27.17
C ILE A 67 -4.65 19.11 -28.16
N TYR A 68 -3.49 18.60 -28.56
CA TYR A 68 -3.35 17.42 -29.40
C TYR A 68 -3.96 16.19 -28.73
N LEU A 69 -3.64 15.92 -27.45
CA LEU A 69 -4.26 14.82 -26.69
C LEU A 69 -5.76 14.99 -26.55
N ALA A 70 -6.23 16.21 -26.23
CA ALA A 70 -7.65 16.49 -26.10
C ALA A 70 -8.39 16.28 -27.43
N SER A 71 -7.82 16.79 -28.53
CA SER A 71 -8.39 16.62 -29.87
C SER A 71 -8.36 15.16 -30.30
N HIS A 72 -7.25 14.46 -30.06
CA HIS A 72 -7.15 13.03 -30.33
C HIS A 72 -8.15 12.23 -29.50
N ALA A 73 -8.34 12.53 -28.21
CA ALA A 73 -9.32 11.84 -27.36
C ALA A 73 -10.78 12.10 -27.77
N ILE A 74 -11.07 13.29 -28.30
CA ILE A 74 -12.44 13.66 -28.72
C ILE A 74 -12.76 13.16 -30.14
N PHE A 75 -11.80 13.23 -31.06
CA PHE A 75 -12.01 12.93 -32.48
C PHE A 75 -11.50 11.56 -32.92
N ALA A 76 -10.63 10.89 -32.14
CA ALA A 76 -10.31 9.49 -32.40
C ALA A 76 -11.55 8.66 -32.06
N ASN A 77 -12.34 8.37 -33.09
CA ASN A 77 -13.36 7.32 -33.13
C ASN A 77 -12.72 5.93 -33.04
N ASP A 78 -11.84 5.74 -32.06
CA ASP A 78 -11.20 4.48 -31.81
C ASP A 78 -12.08 3.74 -30.79
N LYS A 79 -12.80 2.72 -31.27
CA LYS A 79 -13.61 1.81 -30.45
C LYS A 79 -12.76 1.10 -29.37
N ASN A 80 -11.43 1.29 -29.38
CA ASN A 80 -10.45 0.65 -28.52
C ASN A 80 -9.63 1.60 -27.64
N GLN A 81 -9.99 2.88 -27.48
CA GLN A 81 -9.34 3.74 -26.48
C GLN A 81 -10.12 3.69 -25.16
N PRO A 82 -9.67 2.94 -24.14
CA PRO A 82 -10.26 3.06 -22.82
C PRO A 82 -9.82 4.40 -22.24
N ALA A 83 -10.66 5.41 -22.39
CA ALA A 83 -10.60 6.62 -21.58
C ALA A 83 -10.74 6.19 -20.12
N ILE A 84 -9.59 5.98 -19.47
CA ILE A 84 -9.48 5.51 -18.09
C ILE A 84 -10.07 4.08 -17.96
N GLU A 85 -9.28 3.07 -18.34
CA GLU A 85 -9.50 1.73 -17.79
C GLU A 85 -9.22 1.82 -16.28
N VAL A 86 -10.26 2.10 -15.50
CA VAL A 86 -10.25 1.86 -14.05
C VAL A 86 -10.10 0.36 -13.92
N LYS A 87 -8.85 -0.12 -13.93
CA LYS A 87 -8.55 -1.49 -13.57
C LYS A 87 -9.06 -1.63 -12.15
N PRO A 88 -10.15 -2.38 -11.91
CA PRO A 88 -10.58 -2.61 -10.55
C PRO A 88 -9.37 -3.20 -9.84
N ILE A 89 -8.91 -2.51 -8.79
CA ILE A 89 -7.92 -3.10 -7.90
C ILE A 89 -8.57 -4.40 -7.46
N HIS A 90 -7.95 -5.54 -7.81
CA HIS A 90 -8.37 -6.84 -7.32
C HIS A 90 -8.11 -6.84 -5.82
N VAL A 91 -9.04 -6.25 -5.08
CA VAL A 91 -9.07 -6.37 -3.63
C VAL A 91 -9.35 -7.84 -3.37
N PRO A 92 -8.47 -8.54 -2.63
CA PRO A 92 -8.77 -9.90 -2.19
C PRO A 92 -10.15 -9.89 -1.55
N LYS A 93 -10.95 -10.93 -1.79
CA LYS A 93 -12.33 -11.10 -1.31
C LYS A 93 -12.48 -11.00 0.22
N HIS A 94 -11.39 -10.79 0.94
CA HIS A 94 -11.25 -10.79 2.38
C HIS A 94 -10.55 -9.55 2.96
N TYR A 95 -10.41 -8.44 2.22
CA TYR A 95 -9.69 -7.24 2.69
C TYR A 95 -10.37 -6.54 3.89
N ASP A 96 -11.70 -6.63 4.01
CA ASP A 96 -12.47 -5.99 5.10
C ASP A 96 -12.71 -6.92 6.30
N LYS A 97 -12.16 -8.13 6.25
CA LYS A 97 -12.39 -9.16 7.27
C LYS A 97 -11.46 -8.91 8.45
N THR A 98 -11.87 -8.00 9.32
CA THR A 98 -11.15 -7.56 10.52
C THR A 98 -11.20 -8.63 11.64
N GLY A 99 -11.08 -9.91 11.28
CA GLY A 99 -11.08 -11.01 12.24
C GLY A 99 -12.32 -11.11 13.13
N SER A 100 -13.46 -10.52 12.74
CA SER A 100 -14.72 -10.59 13.49
C SER A 100 -15.59 -11.79 13.10
N GLU A 101 -15.29 -12.41 11.96
CA GLU A 101 -16.02 -13.55 11.37
C GLU A 101 -15.78 -14.88 12.08
N ILE A 102 -14.82 -14.91 12.99
CA ILE A 102 -14.56 -16.09 13.81
C ILE A 102 -15.78 -16.44 14.70
N ASN A 103 -16.66 -15.46 14.94
CA ASN A 103 -17.89 -15.61 15.71
C ASN A 103 -19.16 -15.60 14.82
N GLU A 104 -19.02 -15.67 13.49
CA GLU A 104 -20.19 -15.80 12.62
C GLU A 104 -20.79 -17.22 12.74
N PRO A 105 -22.14 -17.35 12.74
CA PRO A 105 -22.82 -18.63 12.87
C PRO A 105 -22.50 -19.62 11.72
N ASP A 106 -22.00 -19.12 10.59
CA ASP A 106 -21.53 -19.93 9.46
C ASP A 106 -20.18 -20.64 9.72
N ASN A 107 -19.47 -20.29 10.81
CA ASN A 107 -18.18 -20.87 11.18
C ASN A 107 -18.31 -21.94 12.28
N TYR A 108 -19.41 -22.69 12.26
CA TYR A 108 -19.65 -23.82 13.16
C TYR A 108 -18.72 -25.00 12.81
N ILE A 109 -17.91 -25.45 13.77
CA ILE A 109 -17.03 -26.59 13.58
C ILE A 109 -17.74 -27.81 14.15
N SER A 110 -18.16 -28.71 13.27
CA SER A 110 -18.72 -30.00 13.66
C SER A 110 -17.67 -30.88 14.38
N ASP A 111 -18.11 -31.69 15.32
CA ASP A 111 -17.27 -32.67 16.04
C ASP A 111 -16.50 -33.60 15.08
N GLU A 112 -17.12 -33.99 13.95
CA GLU A 112 -16.49 -34.83 12.92
C GLU A 112 -15.24 -34.16 12.31
N LEU A 113 -15.35 -32.88 11.96
CA LEU A 113 -14.24 -32.11 11.40
C LEU A 113 -13.12 -31.89 12.43
N TYR A 114 -13.47 -31.72 13.71
CA TYR A 114 -12.49 -31.67 14.79
C TYR A 114 -11.75 -33.02 14.93
N HIS A 115 -12.46 -34.14 14.85
CA HIS A 115 -11.86 -35.48 14.87
C HIS A 115 -10.91 -35.71 13.70
N GLU A 116 -11.28 -35.31 12.48
CA GLU A 116 -10.44 -35.43 11.28
C GLU A 116 -9.13 -34.64 11.41
N ILE A 117 -9.18 -33.43 11.97
CA ILE A 117 -7.99 -32.62 12.26
C ILE A 117 -7.07 -33.31 13.28
N GLN A 118 -7.64 -33.92 14.32
CA GLN A 118 -6.85 -34.66 15.32
C GLN A 118 -6.21 -35.93 14.72
N GLU A 119 -6.92 -36.64 13.85
CA GLU A 119 -6.36 -37.80 13.13
C GLU A 119 -5.22 -37.40 12.21
N TYR A 120 -5.38 -36.31 11.46
CA TYR A 120 -4.32 -35.76 10.61
C TYR A 120 -3.06 -35.41 11.41
N LYS A 121 -3.23 -34.77 12.58
CA LYS A 121 -2.12 -34.41 13.48
C LYS A 121 -1.38 -35.66 13.98
N ARG A 122 -2.12 -36.67 14.44
CA ARG A 122 -1.57 -37.97 14.86
C ARG A 122 -0.84 -38.68 13.72
N TYR A 123 -1.39 -38.61 12.51
CA TYR A 123 -0.77 -39.18 11.33
C TYR A 123 0.56 -38.49 11.01
N MET A 124 0.59 -37.15 11.01
CA MET A 124 1.82 -36.39 10.78
C MET A 124 2.88 -36.63 11.87
N ASP A 125 2.45 -36.73 13.13
CA ASP A 125 3.32 -37.08 14.25
C ASP A 125 3.87 -38.51 14.10
N SER A 126 3.06 -39.47 13.63
CA SER A 126 3.50 -40.86 13.38
C SER A 126 4.52 -40.97 12.24
N LEU A 127 4.42 -40.09 11.24
CA LEU A 127 5.40 -39.99 10.16
C LEU A 127 6.66 -39.23 10.56
N GLY A 128 6.67 -38.57 11.74
CA GLY A 128 7.75 -37.67 12.15
C GLY A 128 7.92 -36.47 11.21
N GLN A 129 6.88 -36.13 10.44
CA GLN A 129 6.94 -35.07 9.44
C GLN A 129 6.52 -33.73 10.02
N PHE A 130 7.27 -32.69 9.65
CA PHE A 130 6.96 -31.34 10.09
C PHE A 130 5.78 -30.75 9.32
N ILE A 131 4.71 -30.42 10.04
CA ILE A 131 3.58 -29.67 9.48
C ILE A 131 4.06 -28.27 9.12
N ARG A 132 3.77 -27.83 7.89
CA ARG A 132 4.14 -26.48 7.42
C ARG A 132 3.61 -25.40 8.39
N PRO A 133 4.40 -24.36 8.69
CA PRO A 133 4.08 -23.43 9.78
C PRO A 133 2.75 -22.68 9.56
N GLY A 134 2.39 -22.36 8.31
CA GLY A 134 1.10 -21.72 8.01
C GLY A 134 -0.11 -22.65 8.18
N LEU A 135 0.06 -23.95 7.92
CA LEU A 135 -1.01 -24.94 8.14
C LEU A 135 -1.17 -25.22 9.63
N GLN A 136 -0.08 -25.29 10.37
CA GLN A 136 -0.10 -25.44 11.82
C GLN A 136 -0.84 -24.28 12.51
N ASP A 137 -0.63 -23.05 12.04
CA ASP A 137 -1.33 -21.87 12.56
C ASP A 137 -2.84 -21.92 12.28
N SER A 138 -3.21 -22.35 11.07
CA SER A 138 -4.61 -22.55 10.68
C SER A 138 -5.29 -23.65 11.52
N ILE A 139 -4.59 -24.76 11.80
CA ILE A 139 -5.09 -25.85 12.65
C ILE A 139 -5.32 -25.35 14.08
N LYS A 140 -4.39 -24.58 14.65
CA LYS A 140 -4.54 -23.99 16.00
C LYS A 140 -5.74 -23.04 16.07
N LEU A 141 -5.96 -22.25 15.01
CA LEU A 141 -7.12 -21.38 14.92
C LEU A 141 -8.42 -22.18 14.95
N LEU A 142 -8.53 -23.26 14.17
CA LEU A 142 -9.70 -24.15 14.16
C LEU A 142 -9.92 -24.83 15.52
N GLU A 143 -8.85 -25.31 16.17
CA GLU A 143 -8.93 -25.84 17.53
C GLU A 143 -9.51 -24.78 18.50
N GLN A 144 -9.05 -23.53 18.43
CA GLN A 144 -9.54 -22.45 19.29
C GLN A 144 -11.02 -22.15 19.07
N ILE A 145 -11.48 -22.18 17.82
CA ILE A 145 -12.89 -21.95 17.46
C ILE A 145 -13.77 -23.05 18.06
N TYR A 146 -13.40 -24.32 17.89
CA TYR A 146 -14.13 -25.45 18.45
C TYR A 146 -14.27 -25.36 19.98
N HIS A 147 -13.19 -25.05 20.70
CA HIS A 147 -13.25 -24.89 22.16
C HIS A 147 -14.10 -23.68 22.60
N SER A 148 -14.19 -22.64 21.78
CA SER A 148 -15.05 -21.48 22.06
C SER A 148 -16.54 -21.78 21.84
N GLN A 149 -16.87 -22.80 21.04
CA GLN A 149 -18.25 -23.24 20.79
C GLN A 149 -18.80 -24.15 21.91
N ILE A 150 -17.92 -24.89 22.58
CA ILE A 150 -18.27 -25.83 23.66
C ILE A 150 -18.47 -25.12 25.02
N LYS A 151 -17.97 -23.90 25.18
CA LYS A 151 -17.99 -23.14 26.43
C LYS A 151 -19.16 -22.18 26.54
#